data_AF-X1UDL3-F1
#
_entry.id   AF-X1UDL3-F1
#
_cell.length_a   1.000
_cell.length_b   1.000
_cell.length_c   1.000
_cell.angle_alpha   90.00
_cell.angle_beta   90.00
_cell.angle_gamma   90.00
#
_symmetry.space_group_name_H-M   'P 1'
#
loop_
_entity.id
_entity.type
_entity.pdbx_description
1 polymer ?
#
loop_
_entity_poly.entity_id
_entity_poly.type
_entity_poly.pdbx_seq_one_letter_code
_entity_poly.pdbx_strand_id
1 'polypeptide(L)'
;PTPADEWFPTSESRKMLEAEAAFREGYNGEAIKVGVCDTGVDATHPQLVGTEFYSQIMWPAREMLDKNGHGSHCASTVAGKLHHTPLGISVEGVSHSPMVCVKCLGRGIGTGFTSEIINAMATCYDKGAQIISMSLGSAECQGGCEICPECRLVASLTARGIIFVIAAGNSGPQENTIGCPSCSPDAITVAAVDRNGEAASFSSRGGDRFPLKPDVAAPGVNIYSGTARGSFIDVQEADAGMGFAAISGTSMATPHVAGFAALLKQKFPKITAAQIKQT
;
A
#
# COMPACT_ATOMS: atom_id res chain seq x y z
N PRO A 1 -21.03 -17.92 -12.84
CA PRO A 1 -19.85 -17.84 -11.96
C PRO A 1 -20.15 -16.89 -10.80
N THR A 2 -20.01 -17.33 -9.58
CA THR A 2 -19.96 -16.41 -8.44
C THR A 2 -18.73 -15.51 -8.60
N PRO A 3 -18.80 -14.21 -8.28
CA PRO A 3 -17.65 -13.29 -8.37
C PRO A 3 -16.39 -13.79 -7.64
N ALA A 4 -16.58 -14.67 -6.65
CA ALA A 4 -15.51 -15.30 -5.86
C ALA A 4 -14.45 -16.07 -6.69
N ASP A 5 -14.78 -16.60 -7.88
CA ASP A 5 -13.81 -17.33 -8.71
C ASP A 5 -12.77 -16.40 -9.37
N GLU A 6 -13.09 -15.11 -9.48
CA GLU A 6 -12.23 -14.07 -10.07
C GLU A 6 -11.47 -13.26 -9.01
N TRP A 7 -11.86 -13.36 -7.74
CA TRP A 7 -11.21 -12.71 -6.63
C TRP A 7 -9.89 -13.38 -6.30
N PHE A 8 -8.91 -12.57 -5.91
CA PHE A 8 -7.61 -13.03 -5.45
C PHE A 8 -7.44 -12.64 -3.98
N PRO A 9 -7.84 -13.51 -3.02
CA PRO A 9 -7.79 -13.19 -1.60
C PRO A 9 -6.36 -12.95 -1.13
N THR A 10 -6.21 -12.02 -0.18
CA THR A 10 -4.90 -11.71 0.42
C THR A 10 -4.20 -12.92 1.04
N SER A 11 -4.95 -13.89 1.55
CA SER A 11 -4.41 -15.17 2.05
C SER A 11 -3.77 -16.02 0.96
N GLU A 12 -4.16 -15.85 -0.31
CA GLU A 12 -3.57 -16.53 -1.46
C GLU A 12 -2.50 -15.66 -2.14
N SER A 13 -2.78 -14.39 -2.38
CA SER A 13 -1.86 -13.49 -3.08
C SER A 13 -0.55 -13.28 -2.31
N ARG A 14 -0.58 -13.29 -0.97
CA ARG A 14 0.64 -13.23 -0.15
C ARG A 14 1.60 -14.40 -0.37
N LYS A 15 1.12 -15.54 -0.90
CA LYS A 15 1.96 -16.70 -1.19
C LYS A 15 2.92 -16.45 -2.36
N MET A 16 2.55 -15.56 -3.30
CA MET A 16 3.45 -15.15 -4.39
C MET A 16 4.68 -14.39 -3.89
N LEU A 17 4.63 -13.84 -2.68
CA LEU A 17 5.76 -13.16 -2.03
C LEU A 17 6.51 -14.09 -1.05
N GLU A 18 6.22 -15.39 -1.07
CA GLU A 18 6.78 -16.39 -0.15
C GLU A 18 6.62 -16.04 1.35
N ALA A 19 5.59 -15.27 1.71
CA ALA A 19 5.37 -14.81 3.08
C ALA A 19 5.27 -15.98 4.09
N GLU A 20 4.71 -17.11 3.67
CA GLU A 20 4.63 -18.32 4.50
C GLU A 20 6.00 -18.93 4.82
N ALA A 21 6.98 -18.80 3.93
CA ALA A 21 8.33 -19.29 4.18
C ALA A 21 8.99 -18.48 5.30
N ALA A 22 8.83 -17.15 5.28
CA ALA A 22 9.29 -16.28 6.36
C ALA A 22 8.61 -16.61 7.70
N PHE A 23 7.29 -16.86 7.68
CA PHE A 23 6.54 -17.25 8.87
C PHE A 23 7.03 -18.58 9.48
N ARG A 24 7.34 -19.58 8.64
CA ARG A 24 7.93 -20.86 9.08
C ARG A 24 9.31 -20.69 9.73
N GLU A 25 10.07 -19.68 9.32
CA GLU A 25 11.36 -19.33 9.92
C GLU A 25 11.22 -18.46 11.18
N GLY A 26 10.00 -18.09 11.59
CA GLY A 26 9.73 -17.27 12.77
C GLY A 26 9.76 -15.75 12.50
N TYR A 27 9.75 -15.34 11.24
CA TYR A 27 9.66 -13.93 10.85
C TYR A 27 8.24 -13.59 10.40
N ASN A 28 7.50 -12.89 11.25
CA ASN A 28 6.10 -12.50 11.02
C ASN A 28 5.91 -10.98 10.85
N GLY A 29 6.93 -10.15 11.07
CA GLY A 29 6.88 -8.70 10.97
C GLY A 29 6.50 -7.95 12.25
N GLU A 30 6.16 -8.63 13.35
CA GLU A 30 5.68 -7.98 14.60
C GLU A 30 6.68 -6.99 15.22
N ALA A 31 7.97 -7.15 14.94
CA ALA A 31 9.02 -6.24 15.41
C ALA A 31 9.18 -4.97 14.54
N ILE A 32 8.54 -4.91 13.38
CA ILE A 32 8.73 -3.86 12.39
C ILE A 32 7.44 -3.07 12.21
N LYS A 33 7.44 -1.80 12.63
CA LYS A 33 6.27 -0.93 12.50
C LYS A 33 6.14 -0.42 11.06
N VAL A 34 4.95 -0.55 10.48
CA VAL A 34 4.64 -0.10 9.11
C VAL A 34 3.63 1.05 9.13
N GLY A 35 3.96 2.12 8.41
CA GLY A 35 3.09 3.27 8.18
C GLY A 35 2.32 3.14 6.87
N VAL A 36 1.05 3.54 6.84
CA VAL A 36 0.22 3.59 5.62
C VAL A 36 -0.32 5.01 5.45
N CYS A 37 0.07 5.69 4.38
CA CYS A 37 -0.41 7.02 4.05
C CYS A 37 -1.50 6.91 2.97
N ASP A 38 -2.77 7.06 3.35
CA ASP A 38 -3.90 6.75 2.44
C ASP A 38 -5.21 7.49 2.82
N THR A 39 -6.39 6.95 2.49
CA THR A 39 -7.71 7.55 2.73
C THR A 39 -8.22 7.42 4.16
N GLY A 40 -7.43 6.79 5.03
CA GLY A 40 -7.75 6.52 6.43
C GLY A 40 -7.74 5.03 6.73
N VAL A 41 -8.32 4.67 7.87
CA VAL A 41 -8.48 3.26 8.27
C VAL A 41 -9.76 3.12 9.10
N ASP A 42 -10.49 2.03 8.89
CA ASP A 42 -11.52 1.57 9.81
C ASP A 42 -10.89 0.69 10.91
N ALA A 43 -10.50 1.34 12.01
CA ALA A 43 -9.91 0.65 13.17
C ALA A 43 -10.91 -0.27 13.92
N THR A 44 -12.19 -0.25 13.55
CA THR A 44 -13.21 -1.18 14.09
C THR A 44 -13.31 -2.47 13.28
N HIS A 45 -12.74 -2.50 12.08
CA HIS A 45 -12.72 -3.69 11.24
C HIS A 45 -11.96 -4.84 11.93
N PRO A 46 -12.46 -6.10 11.92
CA PRO A 46 -11.82 -7.21 12.61
C PRO A 46 -10.35 -7.45 12.23
N GLN A 47 -9.99 -7.18 10.96
CA GLN A 47 -8.61 -7.30 10.49
C GLN A 47 -7.69 -6.19 11.02
N LEU A 48 -8.23 -5.04 11.42
CA LEU A 48 -7.48 -3.80 11.67
C LEU A 48 -7.53 -3.31 13.13
N VAL A 49 -8.22 -4.06 14.01
CA VAL A 49 -8.28 -3.76 15.44
C VAL A 49 -6.87 -3.63 16.05
N GLY A 50 -6.63 -2.51 16.72
CA GLY A 50 -5.36 -2.17 17.37
C GLY A 50 -4.43 -1.31 16.53
N THR A 51 -4.82 -0.96 15.30
CA THR A 51 -4.06 -0.03 14.44
C THR A 51 -4.10 1.39 15.01
N GLU A 52 -2.93 2.04 15.10
CA GLU A 52 -2.87 3.47 15.38
C GLU A 52 -3.37 4.26 14.16
N PHE A 53 -4.22 5.26 14.35
CA PHE A 53 -4.76 6.04 13.25
C PHE A 53 -4.74 7.55 13.51
N TYR A 54 -4.31 8.30 12.51
CA TYR A 54 -4.20 9.76 12.53
C TYR A 54 -4.79 10.34 11.24
N SER A 55 -5.05 11.65 11.24
CA SER A 55 -5.49 12.35 10.03
C SER A 55 -4.76 13.68 9.89
N GLN A 56 -4.32 13.96 8.66
CA GLN A 56 -3.73 15.22 8.23
C GLN A 56 -4.70 16.06 7.40
N ILE A 57 -5.90 15.56 7.12
CA ILE A 57 -6.96 16.34 6.47
C ILE A 57 -7.66 17.17 7.54
N MET A 58 -7.31 18.45 7.60
CA MET A 58 -7.79 19.40 8.62
C MET A 58 -8.79 20.43 8.09
N TRP A 59 -8.86 20.61 6.77
CA TRP A 59 -9.73 21.59 6.10
C TRP A 59 -10.64 20.88 5.08
N PRO A 60 -11.88 21.31 4.79
CA PRO A 60 -12.65 22.33 5.51
C PRO A 60 -13.09 21.88 6.91
N ALA A 61 -12.99 20.59 7.21
CA ALA A 61 -13.14 20.03 8.55
C ALA A 61 -12.22 18.82 8.72
N ARG A 62 -11.85 18.54 9.96
CA ARG A 62 -11.08 17.33 10.29
C ARG A 62 -11.89 16.09 9.95
N GLU A 63 -11.32 15.20 9.15
CA GLU A 63 -11.96 13.93 8.79
C GLU A 63 -11.07 12.76 9.24
N MET A 64 -11.60 11.87 10.06
CA MET A 64 -10.86 10.72 10.60
C MET A 64 -11.27 9.40 9.93
N LEU A 65 -12.51 9.32 9.45
CA LEU A 65 -13.08 8.09 8.91
C LEU A 65 -12.60 7.84 7.48
N ASP A 66 -12.38 6.57 7.18
CA ASP A 66 -12.14 6.12 5.82
C ASP A 66 -13.49 5.95 5.09
N LYS A 67 -13.99 7.04 4.50
CA LYS A 67 -15.21 7.01 3.69
C LYS A 67 -15.02 6.40 2.32
N ASN A 68 -13.78 6.30 1.85
CA ASN A 68 -13.47 5.74 0.54
C ASN A 68 -13.33 4.22 0.60
N GLY A 69 -12.61 3.71 1.60
CA GLY A 69 -12.35 2.28 1.83
C GLY A 69 -10.95 1.85 1.37
N HIS A 70 -10.32 2.61 0.48
CA HIS A 70 -9.03 2.27 -0.11
C HIS A 70 -7.92 2.11 0.93
N GLY A 71 -7.81 3.03 1.88
CA GLY A 71 -6.79 2.99 2.93
C GLY A 71 -6.95 1.79 3.87
N SER A 72 -8.18 1.42 4.21
CA SER A 72 -8.46 0.19 4.98
C SER A 72 -8.08 -1.06 4.19
N HIS A 73 -8.36 -1.09 2.89
CA HIS A 73 -7.94 -2.19 2.00
C HIS A 73 -6.42 -2.34 1.93
N CYS A 74 -5.70 -1.23 1.77
CA CYS A 74 -4.25 -1.22 1.80
C CYS A 74 -3.70 -1.68 3.16
N ALA A 75 -4.23 -1.16 4.27
CA ALA A 75 -3.81 -1.54 5.61
C ALA A 75 -4.05 -3.04 5.89
N SER A 76 -5.22 -3.57 5.50
CA SER A 76 -5.55 -4.99 5.64
C SER A 76 -4.62 -5.87 4.83
N THR A 77 -4.18 -5.40 3.67
CA THR A 77 -3.23 -6.12 2.81
C THR A 77 -1.82 -6.15 3.41
N VAL A 78 -1.37 -5.08 4.09
CA VAL A 78 -0.07 -5.06 4.80
C VAL A 78 -0.07 -6.01 5.99
N ALA A 79 -1.03 -5.85 6.90
CA ALA A 79 -1.01 -6.53 8.20
C ALA A 79 -2.38 -6.84 8.80
N GLY A 80 -3.40 -7.02 7.96
CA GLY A 80 -4.72 -7.45 8.41
C GLY A 80 -4.66 -8.81 9.11
N LYS A 81 -5.27 -8.91 10.29
CA LYS A 81 -5.37 -10.19 11.01
C LYS A 81 -6.11 -11.24 10.17
N LEU A 82 -5.76 -12.51 10.39
CA LEU A 82 -6.46 -13.63 9.79
C LEU A 82 -7.96 -13.55 10.11
N HIS A 83 -8.78 -13.58 9.08
CA HIS A 83 -10.24 -13.54 9.22
C HIS A 83 -10.90 -14.38 8.12
N HIS A 84 -12.03 -14.99 8.46
CA HIS A 84 -12.91 -15.63 7.49
C HIS A 84 -14.08 -14.69 7.23
N THR A 85 -14.20 -14.23 5.99
CA THR A 85 -15.31 -13.36 5.56
C THR A 85 -16.66 -14.06 5.71
N PRO A 86 -17.78 -13.33 5.69
CA PRO A 86 -19.12 -13.95 5.74
C PRO A 86 -19.38 -14.93 4.58
N LEU A 87 -18.62 -14.82 3.49
CA LEU A 87 -18.66 -15.75 2.35
C LEU A 87 -17.75 -16.98 2.53
N GLY A 88 -17.10 -17.14 3.68
CA GLY A 88 -16.19 -18.25 3.98
C GLY A 88 -14.79 -18.13 3.37
N ILE A 89 -14.47 -17.00 2.72
CA ILE A 89 -13.16 -16.74 2.12
C ILE A 89 -12.19 -16.28 3.20
N SER A 90 -11.00 -16.88 3.26
CA SER A 90 -9.94 -16.49 4.18
C SER A 90 -9.17 -15.28 3.65
N VAL A 91 -8.91 -14.30 4.52
CA VAL A 91 -8.09 -13.13 4.21
C VAL A 91 -7.10 -12.88 5.34
N GLU A 92 -5.87 -12.52 5.00
CA GLU A 92 -4.80 -12.23 5.94
C GLU A 92 -3.74 -11.36 5.26
N GLY A 93 -3.25 -10.33 5.95
CA GLY A 93 -2.20 -9.47 5.47
C GLY A 93 -0.87 -10.21 5.30
N VAL A 94 0.05 -9.59 4.56
CA VAL A 94 1.37 -10.19 4.27
C VAL A 94 2.22 -10.35 5.53
N SER A 95 2.04 -9.48 6.52
CA SER A 95 2.77 -9.48 7.81
C SER A 95 1.82 -9.36 9.01
N HIS A 96 2.34 -9.44 10.22
CA HIS A 96 1.67 -9.14 11.49
C HIS A 96 2.22 -7.86 12.12
N SER A 97 2.72 -6.96 11.27
CA SER A 97 3.36 -5.71 11.68
C SER A 97 2.42 -4.80 12.49
N PRO A 98 2.88 -4.14 13.55
CA PRO A 98 2.14 -3.04 14.15
C PRO A 98 2.00 -1.89 13.14
N MET A 99 0.79 -1.31 13.06
CA MET A 99 0.41 -0.38 12.00
C MET A 99 0.21 1.04 12.53
N VAL A 100 0.65 2.02 11.72
CA VAL A 100 0.29 3.44 11.86
C VAL A 100 -0.34 3.91 10.54
N CYS A 101 -1.65 4.08 10.53
CA CYS A 101 -2.36 4.58 9.35
C CYS A 101 -2.58 6.09 9.48
N VAL A 102 -2.19 6.86 8.46
CA VAL A 102 -2.37 8.31 8.44
C VAL A 102 -3.19 8.69 7.23
N LYS A 103 -4.36 9.29 7.49
CA LYS A 103 -5.23 9.81 6.45
C LYS A 103 -4.63 11.08 5.85
N CYS A 104 -4.23 11.01 4.59
CA CYS A 104 -3.83 12.16 3.76
C CYS A 104 -4.63 12.26 2.46
N LEU A 105 -5.46 11.27 2.16
CA LEU A 105 -6.35 11.23 1.01
C LEU A 105 -7.83 11.16 1.46
N GLY A 106 -8.75 11.49 0.57
CA GLY A 106 -10.19 11.33 0.81
C GLY A 106 -11.04 12.55 0.55
N ARG A 107 -10.48 13.59 -0.09
CA ARG A 107 -11.31 14.61 -0.74
C ARG A 107 -11.95 13.99 -1.98
N GLY A 108 -13.28 14.00 -2.05
CA GLY A 108 -14.02 13.35 -3.14
C GLY A 108 -13.69 11.86 -3.28
N ILE A 109 -13.16 11.48 -4.44
CA ILE A 109 -12.80 10.09 -4.82
C ILE A 109 -11.37 9.66 -4.39
N GLY A 110 -10.78 10.31 -3.38
CA GLY A 110 -9.46 9.91 -2.85
C GLY A 110 -8.31 10.85 -3.18
N THR A 111 -8.58 12.15 -3.38
CA THR A 111 -7.53 13.15 -3.60
C THR A 111 -7.04 13.75 -2.28
N GLY A 112 -5.86 14.35 -2.30
CA GLY A 112 -5.24 15.03 -1.16
C GLY A 112 -4.21 16.06 -1.64
N PHE A 113 -3.85 17.00 -0.77
CA PHE A 113 -2.82 18.00 -1.07
C PHE A 113 -1.42 17.45 -0.79
N THR A 114 -0.42 17.88 -1.57
CA THR A 114 1.01 17.57 -1.33
C THR A 114 1.43 17.82 0.12
N SER A 115 0.95 18.90 0.75
CA SER A 115 1.25 19.20 2.16
C SER A 115 0.68 18.17 3.13
N GLU A 116 -0.51 17.63 2.86
CA GLU A 116 -1.15 16.58 3.67
C GLU A 116 -0.37 15.26 3.57
N ILE A 117 0.12 14.93 2.36
CA ILE A 117 0.95 13.75 2.11
C ILE A 117 2.30 13.86 2.83
N ILE A 118 2.97 15.02 2.72
CA ILE A 118 4.24 15.30 3.43
C ILE A 118 4.07 15.19 4.94
N ASN A 119 3.01 15.77 5.50
CA ASN A 119 2.73 15.67 6.93
C ASN A 119 2.41 14.24 7.35
N ALA A 120 1.78 13.44 6.49
CA ALA A 120 1.52 12.03 6.77
C ALA A 120 2.80 11.20 6.79
N MET A 121 3.71 11.41 5.84
CA MET A 121 5.05 10.80 5.85
C MET A 121 5.80 11.13 7.14
N ALA A 122 5.81 12.41 7.53
CA ALA A 122 6.44 12.85 8.78
C ALA A 122 5.77 12.22 10.03
N THR A 123 4.44 12.15 10.05
CA THR A 123 3.70 11.52 11.16
C THR A 123 4.04 10.04 11.31
N CYS A 124 4.10 9.29 10.20
CA CYS A 124 4.52 7.88 10.21
C CYS A 124 5.93 7.74 10.80
N TYR A 125 6.86 8.59 10.36
CA TYR A 125 8.23 8.61 10.88
C TYR A 125 8.28 8.91 12.39
N ASP A 126 7.59 9.96 12.85
CA ASP A 126 7.55 10.36 14.25
C ASP A 126 6.92 9.29 15.16
N LYS A 127 6.03 8.47 14.61
CA LYS A 127 5.41 7.32 15.30
C LYS A 127 6.25 6.04 15.24
N GLY A 128 7.45 6.13 14.66
CA GLY A 128 8.44 5.05 14.63
C GLY A 128 8.21 4.04 13.51
N ALA A 129 7.46 4.37 12.45
CA ALA A 129 7.35 3.50 11.30
C ALA A 129 8.73 3.36 10.62
N GLN A 130 9.14 2.13 10.33
CA GLN A 130 10.39 1.82 9.65
C GLN A 130 10.19 1.60 8.14
N ILE A 131 8.94 1.36 7.75
CA ILE A 131 8.49 1.20 6.37
C ILE A 131 7.27 2.08 6.21
N ILE A 132 7.17 2.82 5.10
CA ILE A 132 6.02 3.67 4.78
C ILE A 132 5.48 3.24 3.42
N SER A 133 4.25 2.74 3.42
CA SER A 133 3.48 2.36 2.23
C SER A 133 2.65 3.55 1.75
N MET A 134 2.76 3.84 0.46
CA MET A 134 2.08 4.97 -0.19
C MET A 134 1.41 4.50 -1.48
N SER A 135 0.13 4.17 -1.38
CA SER A 135 -0.72 3.76 -2.50
C SER A 135 -1.35 4.98 -3.18
N LEU A 136 -0.50 5.94 -3.55
CA LEU A 136 -0.90 7.23 -4.09
C LEU A 136 0.15 7.77 -5.06
N GLY A 137 -0.26 8.70 -5.91
CA GLY A 137 0.65 9.44 -6.76
C GLY A 137 -0.05 10.42 -7.69
N SER A 138 0.73 11.27 -8.34
CA SER A 138 0.31 12.19 -9.38
C SER A 138 1.05 11.91 -10.69
N ALA A 139 0.41 12.17 -11.82
CA ALA A 139 1.04 12.00 -13.14
C ALA A 139 2.26 12.92 -13.34
N GLU A 140 2.28 14.08 -12.68
CA GLU A 140 3.34 15.08 -12.81
C GLU A 140 4.12 15.27 -11.50
N CYS A 141 5.43 15.44 -11.64
CA CYS A 141 6.31 15.91 -10.56
C CYS A 141 6.38 17.43 -10.62
N GLN A 142 6.13 18.13 -9.50
CA GLN A 142 6.31 19.58 -9.42
C GLN A 142 7.78 19.95 -9.65
N GLY A 143 8.10 20.40 -10.87
CA GLY A 143 9.45 20.79 -11.26
C GLY A 143 10.44 19.63 -11.54
N GLY A 144 9.98 18.38 -11.48
CA GLY A 144 10.81 17.19 -11.68
C GLY A 144 11.10 16.42 -10.40
N CYS A 145 11.47 15.14 -10.53
CA CYS A 145 11.59 14.22 -9.39
C CYS A 145 12.67 14.65 -8.37
N GLU A 146 13.72 15.33 -8.82
CA GLU A 146 14.82 15.76 -7.95
C GLU A 146 14.44 16.92 -7.02
N ILE A 147 13.49 17.76 -7.43
CA ILE A 147 13.12 18.99 -6.70
C ILE A 147 11.74 18.93 -6.07
N CYS A 148 10.92 17.97 -6.51
CA CYS A 148 9.61 17.65 -5.99
C CYS A 148 9.64 17.51 -4.44
N PRO A 149 8.79 18.24 -3.70
CA PRO A 149 8.78 18.20 -2.23
C PRO A 149 8.61 16.80 -1.63
N GLU A 150 7.73 15.97 -2.20
CA GLU A 150 7.48 14.60 -1.75
C GLU A 150 8.73 13.73 -1.91
N CYS A 151 9.37 13.81 -3.08
CA CYS A 151 10.57 13.06 -3.46
C CYS A 151 11.76 13.44 -2.57
N ARG A 152 11.91 14.74 -2.25
CA ARG A 152 12.94 15.23 -1.34
C ARG A 152 12.75 14.69 0.08
N LEU A 153 11.52 14.60 0.56
CA LEU A 153 11.25 14.01 1.87
C LEU A 153 11.52 12.50 1.86
N VAL A 154 11.10 11.80 0.81
CA VAL A 154 11.42 10.36 0.61
C VAL A 154 12.93 10.15 0.69
N ALA A 155 13.73 10.87 -0.11
CA ALA A 155 15.18 10.76 -0.08
C ALA A 155 15.77 11.05 1.31
N SER A 156 15.29 12.11 1.97
CA SER A 156 15.76 12.51 3.30
C SER A 156 15.47 11.47 4.39
N LEU A 157 14.29 10.84 4.36
CA LEU A 157 13.91 9.81 5.33
C LEU A 157 14.52 8.44 4.98
N THR A 158 14.68 8.11 3.69
CA THR A 158 15.40 6.90 3.27
C THR A 158 16.86 6.92 3.73
N ALA A 159 17.53 8.08 3.66
CA ALA A 159 18.88 8.26 4.20
C ALA A 159 18.96 8.00 5.73
N ARG A 160 17.84 8.07 6.45
CA ARG A 160 17.73 7.73 7.87
C ARG A 160 17.31 6.27 8.12
N GLY A 161 17.25 5.44 7.08
CA GLY A 161 16.94 4.01 7.17
C GLY A 161 15.46 3.64 7.07
N ILE A 162 14.59 4.61 6.72
CA ILE A 162 13.19 4.35 6.40
C ILE A 162 13.08 3.76 5.00
N ILE A 163 12.17 2.81 4.81
CA ILE A 163 11.94 2.22 3.48
C ILE A 163 10.60 2.73 2.97
N PHE A 164 10.61 3.41 1.83
CA PHE A 164 9.39 3.83 1.14
C PHE A 164 9.00 2.80 0.09
N VAL A 165 7.73 2.40 0.11
CA VAL A 165 7.13 1.51 -0.88
C VAL A 165 5.95 2.25 -1.51
N ILE A 166 6.04 2.55 -2.80
CA ILE A 166 5.18 3.51 -3.49
C ILE A 166 4.59 2.88 -4.75
N ALA A 167 3.30 3.11 -5.01
CA ALA A 167 2.62 2.63 -6.20
C ALA A 167 3.19 3.24 -7.49
N ALA A 168 3.42 2.43 -8.53
CA ALA A 168 3.92 2.92 -9.82
C ALA A 168 2.94 3.90 -10.50
N GLY A 169 1.65 3.71 -10.30
CA GLY A 169 0.57 4.42 -10.98
C GLY A 169 -0.28 3.48 -11.84
N ASN A 170 -1.48 3.94 -12.19
CA ASN A 170 -2.46 3.15 -12.95
C ASN A 170 -2.72 3.76 -14.34
N SER A 171 -1.69 4.34 -14.96
CA SER A 171 -1.78 5.07 -16.25
C SER A 171 -1.12 4.34 -17.41
N GLY A 172 -0.81 3.05 -17.26
CA GLY A 172 -0.40 2.19 -18.37
C GLY A 172 -1.52 1.98 -19.40
N PRO A 173 -1.25 1.27 -20.51
CA PRO A 173 -0.06 0.47 -20.80
C PRO A 173 1.08 1.23 -21.51
N GLN A 174 0.92 2.52 -21.80
CA GLN A 174 1.96 3.29 -22.48
C GLN A 174 3.20 3.47 -21.58
N GLU A 175 4.37 3.58 -22.21
CA GLU A 175 5.61 3.96 -21.55
C GLU A 175 5.57 5.39 -21.01
N ASN A 176 6.50 5.73 -20.12
CA ASN A 176 6.64 7.04 -19.49
C ASN A 176 5.40 7.48 -18.67
N THR A 177 4.77 6.52 -18.00
CA THR A 177 3.55 6.73 -17.19
C THR A 177 3.83 6.65 -15.68
N ILE A 178 5.11 6.55 -15.28
CA ILE A 178 5.55 6.68 -13.88
C ILE A 178 5.39 8.13 -13.41
N GLY A 179 4.75 8.28 -12.27
CA GLY A 179 4.42 9.56 -11.65
C GLY A 179 5.31 9.95 -10.47
N CYS A 180 4.79 10.86 -9.67
CA CYS A 180 5.37 11.33 -8.41
C CYS A 180 4.54 10.77 -7.24
N PRO A 181 5.13 10.36 -6.09
CA PRO A 181 6.56 10.28 -5.76
C PRO A 181 7.25 8.97 -6.22
N SER A 182 6.57 8.15 -7.02
CA SER A 182 7.06 6.85 -7.47
C SER A 182 8.26 6.90 -8.43
N CYS A 183 8.57 8.07 -8.99
CA CYS A 183 9.81 8.31 -9.73
C CYS A 183 11.08 8.28 -8.85
N SER A 184 10.96 8.42 -7.53
CA SER A 184 12.12 8.61 -6.65
C SER A 184 13.06 7.39 -6.68
N PRO A 185 14.37 7.57 -6.92
CA PRO A 185 15.33 6.45 -6.92
C PRO A 185 15.46 5.80 -5.54
N ASP A 186 15.19 6.54 -4.47
CA ASP A 186 15.28 6.09 -3.07
C ASP A 186 14.04 5.33 -2.58
N ALA A 187 12.95 5.33 -3.35
CA ALA A 187 11.74 4.56 -3.08
C ALA A 187 11.73 3.24 -3.84
N ILE A 188 11.06 2.23 -3.29
CA ILE A 188 10.68 0.99 -3.97
C ILE A 188 9.35 1.25 -4.69
N THR A 189 9.38 1.25 -6.00
CA THR A 189 8.21 1.50 -6.86
C THR A 189 7.62 0.19 -7.34
N VAL A 190 6.33 0.02 -7.10
CA VAL A 190 5.66 -1.28 -7.24
C VAL A 190 4.68 -1.29 -8.41
N ALA A 191 4.92 -2.20 -9.36
CA ALA A 191 4.01 -2.53 -10.45
C ALA A 191 2.95 -3.54 -10.00
N ALA A 192 1.83 -3.61 -10.73
CA ALA A 192 0.79 -4.60 -10.50
C ALA A 192 0.90 -5.78 -11.47
N VAL A 193 0.81 -6.99 -10.93
CA VAL A 193 0.60 -8.23 -11.69
C VAL A 193 -0.70 -8.90 -11.28
N ASP A 194 -1.23 -9.76 -12.14
CA ASP A 194 -2.36 -10.61 -11.83
C ASP A 194 -1.95 -11.92 -11.13
N ARG A 195 -2.92 -12.82 -10.93
CA ARG A 195 -2.72 -14.13 -10.29
C ARG A 195 -1.76 -15.06 -11.05
N ASN A 196 -1.55 -14.83 -12.33
CA ASN A 196 -0.65 -15.60 -13.18
C ASN A 196 0.76 -14.99 -13.23
N GLY A 197 0.97 -13.85 -12.56
CA GLY A 197 2.20 -13.07 -12.64
C GLY A 197 2.29 -12.23 -13.92
N GLU A 198 1.21 -12.08 -14.68
CA GLU A 198 1.19 -11.25 -15.88
C GLU A 198 1.03 -9.78 -15.49
N ALA A 199 1.77 -8.90 -16.17
CA ALA A 199 1.72 -7.46 -15.89
C ALA A 199 0.32 -6.89 -16.20
N ALA A 200 -0.29 -6.23 -15.22
CA ALA A 200 -1.59 -5.62 -15.40
C ALA A 200 -1.52 -4.49 -16.45
N SER A 201 -2.50 -4.44 -17.36
CA SER A 201 -2.50 -3.46 -18.47
C SER A 201 -2.48 -2.01 -17.99
N PHE A 202 -3.15 -1.71 -16.87
CA PHE A 202 -3.19 -0.39 -16.25
C PHE A 202 -1.89 -0.02 -15.54
N SER A 203 -1.01 -0.98 -15.20
CA SER A 203 0.19 -0.70 -14.41
C SER A 203 1.10 0.26 -15.17
N SER A 204 1.43 1.39 -14.55
CA SER A 204 2.34 2.37 -15.11
C SER A 204 3.71 1.76 -15.42
N ARG A 205 4.32 2.23 -16.50
CA ARG A 205 5.57 1.73 -17.06
C ARG A 205 6.59 2.85 -17.14
N GLY A 206 7.85 2.49 -16.91
CA GLY A 206 8.99 3.33 -17.24
C GLY A 206 9.10 3.56 -18.74
N GLY A 207 10.22 4.14 -19.12
CA GLY A 207 10.56 4.53 -20.49
C GLY A 207 11.81 5.40 -20.40
N ASP A 208 12.10 6.17 -21.45
CA ASP A 208 13.28 7.04 -21.48
C ASP A 208 13.40 7.98 -20.27
N ARG A 209 12.27 8.44 -19.72
CA ARG A 209 12.26 9.36 -18.57
C ARG A 209 12.66 8.66 -17.26
N PHE A 210 12.24 7.42 -17.06
CA PHE A 210 12.46 6.63 -15.84
C PHE A 210 12.74 5.17 -16.20
N PRO A 211 13.91 4.84 -16.78
CA PRO A 211 14.14 3.55 -17.41
C PRO A 211 14.26 2.38 -16.42
N LEU A 212 14.55 2.68 -15.15
CA LEU A 212 14.71 1.68 -14.09
C LEU A 212 13.47 1.52 -13.20
N LYS A 213 12.32 2.10 -13.60
CA LYS A 213 11.06 2.04 -12.86
C LYS A 213 9.99 1.30 -13.67
N PRO A 214 9.07 0.55 -13.03
CA PRO A 214 9.02 0.20 -11.60
C PRO A 214 10.17 -0.72 -11.18
N ASP A 215 10.48 -0.77 -9.87
CA ASP A 215 11.61 -1.58 -9.36
C ASP A 215 11.20 -3.05 -9.18
N VAL A 216 9.98 -3.31 -8.70
CA VAL A 216 9.44 -4.65 -8.41
C VAL A 216 7.97 -4.73 -8.80
N ALA A 217 7.41 -5.93 -8.86
CA ALA A 217 5.98 -6.16 -9.11
C ALA A 217 5.37 -7.06 -8.05
N ALA A 218 4.09 -6.85 -7.74
CA ALA A 218 3.35 -7.67 -6.79
C ALA A 218 1.87 -7.80 -7.19
N PRO A 219 1.12 -8.74 -6.59
CA PRO A 219 -0.30 -8.94 -6.88
C PRO A 219 -1.11 -7.66 -6.70
N GLY A 220 -1.77 -7.20 -7.76
CA GLY A 220 -2.55 -5.97 -7.77
C GLY A 220 -3.83 -6.03 -8.59
N VAL A 221 -4.24 -7.21 -9.08
CA VAL A 221 -5.49 -7.39 -9.83
C VAL A 221 -6.48 -8.23 -9.01
N ASN A 222 -7.70 -7.72 -8.86
CA ASN A 222 -8.82 -8.31 -8.13
C ASN A 222 -8.45 -8.75 -6.70
N ILE A 223 -7.63 -7.96 -6.01
CA ILE A 223 -7.17 -8.30 -4.66
C ILE A 223 -8.31 -8.17 -3.68
N TYR A 224 -8.67 -9.27 -3.04
CA TYR A 224 -9.76 -9.34 -2.06
C TYR A 224 -9.22 -9.22 -0.63
N SER A 225 -9.60 -8.13 0.04
CA SER A 225 -9.09 -7.72 1.35
C SER A 225 -10.14 -6.92 2.13
N GLY A 226 -9.93 -6.74 3.44
CA GLY A 226 -10.83 -5.97 4.29
C GLY A 226 -10.78 -4.47 3.99
N THR A 227 -11.95 -3.87 3.75
CA THR A 227 -12.15 -2.43 3.51
C THR A 227 -12.97 -1.80 4.63
N ALA A 228 -13.10 -0.47 4.66
CA ALA A 228 -13.92 0.20 5.66
C ALA A 228 -15.41 -0.11 5.42
N ARG A 229 -16.12 -0.53 6.48
CA ARG A 229 -17.54 -0.86 6.38
C ARG A 229 -18.39 0.36 6.02
N GLY A 230 -19.29 0.20 5.06
CA GLY A 230 -20.14 1.27 4.54
C GLY A 230 -19.40 2.36 3.75
N SER A 231 -18.14 2.13 3.40
CA SER A 231 -17.36 3.03 2.54
C SER A 231 -17.81 2.95 1.08
N PHE A 232 -17.38 3.91 0.26
CA PHE A 232 -17.69 3.94 -1.17
C PHE A 232 -17.30 2.64 -1.89
N ILE A 233 -16.12 2.09 -1.61
CA ILE A 233 -15.67 0.82 -2.19
C ILE A 233 -16.53 -0.33 -1.66
N ASP A 234 -16.74 -0.42 -0.35
CA ASP A 234 -17.50 -1.51 0.27
C ASP A 234 -18.92 -1.63 -0.30
N VAL A 235 -19.61 -0.51 -0.59
CA VAL A 235 -21.01 -0.57 -1.06
C VAL A 235 -21.17 -0.87 -2.56
N GLN A 236 -20.07 -1.00 -3.32
CA GLN A 236 -20.09 -1.27 -4.76
C GLN A 236 -19.76 -2.72 -5.12
N GLU A 237 -19.39 -3.54 -4.14
CA GLU A 237 -18.95 -4.91 -4.35
C GLU A 237 -20.10 -5.92 -4.27
N ALA A 238 -19.85 -7.14 -4.73
CA ALA A 238 -20.86 -8.20 -4.67
C ALA A 238 -21.22 -8.60 -3.23
N ASP A 239 -20.33 -8.37 -2.28
CA ASP A 239 -20.49 -8.57 -0.84
C ASP A 239 -20.73 -7.25 -0.09
N ALA A 240 -21.44 -6.33 -0.75
CA ALA A 240 -21.64 -4.97 -0.25
C ALA A 240 -22.07 -4.89 1.22
N GLY A 241 -21.35 -4.07 1.99
CA GLY A 241 -21.63 -3.82 3.41
C GLY A 241 -20.96 -4.81 4.36
N MET A 242 -20.24 -5.82 3.86
CA MET A 242 -19.56 -6.81 4.70
C MET A 242 -18.20 -6.31 5.21
N GLY A 243 -17.65 -5.23 4.64
CA GLY A 243 -16.32 -4.71 4.95
C GLY A 243 -15.21 -5.41 4.17
N PHE A 244 -15.51 -5.97 3.00
CA PHE A 244 -14.54 -6.63 2.14
C PHE A 244 -14.76 -6.21 0.69
N ALA A 245 -13.68 -6.17 -0.09
CA ALA A 245 -13.75 -5.73 -1.47
C ALA A 245 -12.63 -6.33 -2.32
N ALA A 246 -12.95 -6.64 -3.59
CA ALA A 246 -11.97 -7.06 -4.59
C ALA A 246 -11.68 -5.90 -5.56
N ILE A 247 -10.54 -5.23 -5.37
CA ILE A 247 -10.16 -4.08 -6.19
C ILE A 247 -8.82 -4.29 -6.89
N SER A 248 -8.65 -3.57 -8.00
CA SER A 248 -7.45 -3.63 -8.85
C SER A 248 -6.70 -2.31 -8.83
N GLY A 249 -5.38 -2.37 -8.72
CA GLY A 249 -4.49 -1.21 -8.80
C GLY A 249 -3.07 -1.53 -8.34
N THR A 250 -2.11 -0.71 -8.77
CA THR A 250 -0.76 -0.68 -8.16
C THR A 250 -0.82 -0.33 -6.67
N SER A 251 -1.89 0.34 -6.25
CA SER A 251 -2.28 0.55 -4.85
C SER A 251 -2.49 -0.71 -4.04
N MET A 252 -2.84 -1.84 -4.67
CA MET A 252 -3.01 -3.13 -3.99
C MET A 252 -1.70 -3.92 -4.02
N ALA A 253 -0.88 -3.76 -5.06
CA ALA A 253 0.46 -4.36 -5.13
C ALA A 253 1.43 -3.75 -4.09
N THR A 254 1.37 -2.44 -3.90
CA THR A 254 2.22 -1.68 -2.97
C THR A 254 2.18 -2.19 -1.51
N PRO A 255 1.02 -2.40 -0.88
CA PRO A 255 0.94 -2.91 0.49
C PRO A 255 1.41 -4.37 0.61
N HIS A 256 1.33 -5.18 -0.46
CA HIS A 256 1.96 -6.50 -0.43
C HIS A 256 3.47 -6.40 -0.26
N VAL A 257 4.12 -5.54 -1.05
CA VAL A 257 5.58 -5.31 -0.95
C VAL A 257 5.95 -4.67 0.38
N ALA A 258 5.12 -3.76 0.92
CA ALA A 258 5.37 -3.16 2.23
C ALA A 258 5.34 -4.20 3.36
N GLY A 259 4.37 -5.13 3.34
CA GLY A 259 4.32 -6.24 4.28
C GLY A 259 5.51 -7.19 4.12
N PHE A 260 5.88 -7.53 2.88
CA PHE A 260 7.05 -8.37 2.62
C PHE A 260 8.37 -7.71 3.06
N ALA A 261 8.51 -6.41 2.82
CA ALA A 261 9.65 -5.63 3.30
C ALA A 261 9.75 -5.65 4.84
N ALA A 262 8.63 -5.74 5.56
CA ALA A 262 8.64 -5.90 7.02
C ALA A 262 9.21 -7.26 7.44
N LEU A 263 8.85 -8.34 6.74
CA LEU A 263 9.42 -9.67 6.97
C LEU A 263 10.92 -9.68 6.72
N LEU A 264 11.36 -9.12 5.58
CA LEU A 264 12.78 -9.01 5.26
C LEU A 264 13.54 -8.14 6.26
N LYS A 265 12.98 -7.01 6.70
CA LYS A 265 13.62 -6.13 7.68
C LYS A 265 13.72 -6.78 9.06
N GLN A 266 12.75 -7.61 9.44
CA GLN A 266 12.85 -8.39 10.68
C GLN A 266 13.99 -9.42 10.60
N LYS A 267 14.11 -10.14 9.47
CA LYS A 267 15.19 -11.11 9.23
C LYS A 267 16.56 -10.45 9.07
N PHE A 268 16.61 -9.30 8.41
CA PHE A 268 17.80 -8.53 8.11
C PHE A 268 17.64 -7.08 8.58
N PRO A 269 17.91 -6.77 9.86
CA PRO A 269 17.62 -5.46 10.46
C PRO A 269 18.27 -4.24 9.79
N LYS A 270 19.35 -4.46 9.03
CA LYS A 270 20.09 -3.42 8.30
C LYS A 270 19.76 -3.37 6.80
N ILE A 271 18.79 -4.15 6.33
CA ILE A 271 18.42 -4.16 4.92
C ILE A 271 17.96 -2.78 4.48
N THR A 272 18.44 -2.36 3.32
CA THR A 272 18.12 -1.07 2.71
C THR A 272 17.09 -1.24 1.60
N ALA A 273 16.42 -0.15 1.21
CA ALA A 273 15.51 -0.16 0.07
C ALA A 273 16.19 -0.67 -1.20
N ALA A 274 17.45 -0.28 -1.45
CA ALA A 274 18.23 -0.73 -2.61
C ALA A 274 18.45 -2.25 -2.62
N GLN A 275 18.67 -2.89 -1.47
CA GLN A 275 18.82 -4.33 -1.38
C GLN A 275 17.51 -5.08 -1.60
N ILE A 276 16.38 -4.53 -1.12
CA ILE A 276 15.05 -5.12 -1.36
C ILE A 276 14.71 -5.11 -2.85
N LYS A 277 15.09 -4.07 -3.59
CA LYS A 277 14.88 -4.00 -5.05
C LYS A 277 15.62 -5.08 -5.85
N GLN A 278 16.61 -5.74 -5.25
CA GLN A 278 17.46 -6.73 -5.90
C GLN A 278 17.15 -8.17 -5.44
N THR A 279 16.17 -8.35 -4.55
CA THR A 279 15.74 -9.64 -4.02
C THR A 279 14.58 -10.17 -4.85
#